data_AF-A0A947BRR4-F1
#
_entry.id   AF-A0A947BRR4-F1
#
_cell.length_a   1.000
_cell.length_b   1.000
_cell.length_c   1.000
_cell.angle_alpha   90.00
_cell.angle_beta   90.00
_cell.angle_gamma   90.00
#
_symmetry.space_group_name_H-M   'P 1'
#
loop_
_entity.id
_entity.type
_entity.pdbx_description
1 polymer ?
#
loop_
_entity_poly.entity_id
_entity_poly.type
_entity_poly.pdbx_seq_one_letter_code
_entity_poly.pdbx_strand_id
1 'polypeptide(L)'
;LRNRMKIARKHKADLFVSIHADAFKDRRVRGASVYVLSSRGASSEAARWLADKENAADLVGGVKLEDKDDMLASVLLDLSQTATRQASMVVADSVYKQLKRNGKTHGRRVQKAGFMVLKSPDVPSLLVETAFISNPSEERNLKSTSYQKKMAKAMMMGIKNYFLQSPPPGSWLATVAPKKHTIVSGETLSEIAQQYRVSLTTLRRTNGIKGNHLRVGQVLTIPRS
;
A
#
# COMPACT_ATOMS: atom_id res chain seq x y z
N LEU A 1 -12.53 -17.59 -3.11
CA LEU A 1 -11.69 -16.46 -2.62
C LEU A 1 -10.39 -16.28 -3.41
N ARG A 2 -9.58 -17.32 -3.65
CA ARG A 2 -8.34 -17.23 -4.44
C ARG A 2 -8.48 -16.61 -5.83
N ASN A 3 -9.59 -16.87 -6.52
CA ASN A 3 -9.84 -16.31 -7.85
C ASN A 3 -9.76 -14.77 -7.87
N ARG A 4 -10.15 -14.10 -6.78
CA ARG A 4 -10.07 -12.62 -6.68
C ARG A 4 -8.63 -12.12 -6.72
N MET A 5 -7.70 -12.84 -6.07
CA MET A 5 -6.27 -12.54 -6.14
C MET A 5 -5.73 -12.80 -7.55
N LYS A 6 -6.13 -13.92 -8.18
CA LYS A 6 -5.74 -14.24 -9.56
C LYS A 6 -6.17 -13.14 -10.54
N ILE A 7 -7.38 -12.59 -10.39
CA ILE A 7 -7.86 -11.46 -11.20
C ILE A 7 -6.97 -10.23 -11.01
N ALA A 8 -6.68 -9.84 -9.77
CA ALA A 8 -5.82 -8.68 -9.49
C ALA A 8 -4.43 -8.82 -10.12
N ARG A 9 -3.81 -10.00 -10.02
CA ARG A 9 -2.51 -10.30 -10.64
C ARG A 9 -2.59 -10.32 -12.17
N LYS A 10 -3.62 -10.95 -12.75
CA LYS A 10 -3.84 -10.99 -14.21
C LYS A 10 -3.93 -9.58 -14.80
N HIS A 11 -4.54 -8.65 -14.07
CA HIS A 11 -4.63 -7.24 -14.47
C HIS A 11 -3.44 -6.37 -14.05
N LYS A 12 -2.37 -6.97 -13.51
CA LYS A 12 -1.17 -6.26 -13.02
C LYS A 12 -1.51 -5.11 -12.09
N ALA A 13 -2.44 -5.33 -11.16
CA ALA A 13 -2.91 -4.29 -10.26
C ALA A 13 -1.79 -3.80 -9.32
N ASP A 14 -1.62 -2.48 -9.23
CA ASP A 14 -0.69 -1.85 -8.26
C ASP A 14 -1.21 -1.89 -6.82
N LEU A 15 -2.52 -2.10 -6.66
CA LEU A 15 -3.21 -2.17 -5.37
C LEU A 15 -4.50 -2.99 -5.51
N PHE A 16 -4.75 -3.86 -4.54
CA PHE A 16 -6.00 -4.57 -4.38
C PHE A 16 -6.75 -4.09 -3.13
N VAL A 17 -8.02 -3.74 -3.27
CA VAL A 17 -8.90 -3.33 -2.16
C VAL A 17 -10.13 -4.21 -2.13
N SER A 18 -10.29 -5.00 -1.07
CA SER A 18 -11.52 -5.75 -0.81
C SER A 18 -12.47 -4.88 0.01
N ILE A 19 -13.67 -4.61 -0.49
CA ILE A 19 -14.68 -3.79 0.20
C ILE A 19 -15.74 -4.70 0.81
N HIS A 20 -16.00 -4.55 2.10
CA HIS A 20 -16.87 -5.40 2.90
C HIS A 20 -17.84 -4.56 3.75
N ALA A 21 -18.86 -5.26 4.25
CA ALA A 21 -19.83 -4.77 5.21
C ALA A 21 -20.29 -5.94 6.11
N ASP A 22 -19.34 -6.53 6.83
CA ASP A 22 -19.52 -7.78 7.57
C ASP A 22 -20.47 -7.62 8.77
N ALA A 23 -20.77 -8.73 9.45
CA ALA A 23 -21.63 -8.76 10.64
C ALA A 23 -20.82 -9.18 11.88
N PHE A 24 -21.11 -8.52 13.01
CA PHE A 24 -20.65 -8.94 14.33
C PHE A 24 -21.80 -9.52 15.16
N LYS A 25 -21.47 -10.47 16.06
CA LYS A 25 -22.42 -11.02 17.06
C LYS A 25 -23.01 -9.93 17.95
N ASP A 26 -22.17 -9.01 18.44
CA ASP A 26 -22.63 -7.83 19.16
C ASP A 26 -23.07 -6.75 18.17
N ARG A 27 -24.39 -6.52 18.10
CA ARG A 27 -25.03 -5.54 17.20
C ARG A 27 -24.69 -4.09 17.54
N ARG A 28 -24.03 -3.81 18.67
CA ARG A 28 -23.58 -2.46 19.05
C ARG A 28 -22.29 -2.04 18.33
N VAL A 29 -21.53 -3.00 17.79
CA VAL A 29 -20.30 -2.73 17.04
C VAL A 29 -20.64 -1.94 15.78
N ARG A 30 -19.90 -0.85 15.52
CA ARG A 30 -20.13 0.08 14.40
C ARG A 30 -18.87 0.82 14.00
N GLY A 31 -18.89 1.41 12.82
CA GLY A 31 -17.80 2.20 12.27
C GLY A 31 -16.84 1.38 11.43
N ALA A 32 -16.15 2.05 10.53
CA ALA A 32 -15.30 1.42 9.53
C ALA A 32 -14.03 0.82 10.14
N SER A 33 -13.51 -0.25 9.53
CA SER A 33 -12.23 -0.85 9.88
C SER A 33 -11.41 -1.14 8.64
N VAL A 34 -10.09 -1.14 8.79
CA VAL A 34 -9.14 -1.48 7.71
C VAL A 34 -8.26 -2.60 8.19
N TYR A 35 -8.11 -3.63 7.36
CA TYR A 35 -7.34 -4.83 7.65
C TYR A 35 -6.25 -5.04 6.60
N VAL A 36 -5.12 -5.56 7.06
CA VAL A 36 -4.05 -6.09 6.20
C VAL A 36 -3.71 -7.53 6.60
N LEU A 37 -2.96 -8.23 5.75
CA LEU A 37 -2.57 -9.59 6.01
C LEU A 37 -1.62 -9.71 7.22
N SER A 38 -1.91 -10.65 8.12
CA SER A 38 -1.01 -11.01 9.22
C SER A 38 0.22 -11.78 8.74
N SER A 39 1.36 -11.67 9.44
CA SER A 39 2.61 -12.35 9.05
C SER A 39 2.46 -13.87 8.94
N ARG A 40 1.75 -14.52 9.87
CA ARG A 40 1.51 -15.99 9.84
C ARG A 40 0.62 -16.43 8.68
N GLY A 41 -0.33 -15.59 8.26
CA GLY A 41 -1.24 -15.90 7.15
C GLY A 41 -0.55 -15.86 5.78
N ALA A 42 0.47 -15.03 5.61
CA ALA A 42 1.21 -14.85 4.37
C ALA A 42 1.99 -16.10 3.95
N SER A 43 2.80 -16.63 4.88
CA SER A 43 3.73 -17.74 4.61
C SER A 43 3.04 -18.98 4.04
N SER A 44 1.83 -19.31 4.50
CA SER A 44 1.08 -20.48 4.04
C SER A 44 0.70 -20.48 2.55
N GLU A 45 0.36 -19.33 1.98
CA GLU A 45 -0.05 -19.25 0.56
C GLU A 45 1.16 -19.08 -0.35
N ALA A 46 2.19 -18.41 0.13
CA ALA A 46 3.47 -18.32 -0.55
C ALA A 46 4.16 -19.68 -0.73
N ALA A 47 4.18 -20.50 0.33
CA ALA A 47 4.71 -21.87 0.26
C ALA A 47 3.93 -22.72 -0.76
N ARG A 48 2.60 -22.61 -0.76
CA ARG A 48 1.76 -23.28 -1.78
C ARG A 48 2.12 -22.80 -3.18
N TRP A 49 2.27 -21.50 -3.38
CA TRP A 49 2.60 -20.94 -4.69
C TRP A 49 3.99 -21.37 -5.16
N LEU A 50 4.97 -21.50 -4.26
CA LEU A 50 6.28 -22.08 -4.57
C LEU A 50 6.16 -23.55 -5.02
N ALA A 51 5.30 -24.34 -4.37
CA ALA A 51 5.05 -25.74 -4.75
C ALA A 51 4.30 -25.86 -6.10
N ASP A 52 3.39 -24.92 -6.41
CA ASP A 52 2.65 -24.91 -7.68
C ASP A 52 3.54 -24.51 -8.89
N LYS A 53 4.79 -24.04 -8.66
CA LYS A 53 5.72 -23.59 -9.71
C LYS A 53 6.18 -24.66 -10.68
N GLU A 54 6.17 -25.93 -10.28
CA GLU A 54 6.59 -27.02 -11.18
C GLU A 54 5.77 -27.08 -12.48
N ASN A 55 4.63 -26.37 -12.53
CA ASN A 55 3.73 -26.36 -13.68
C ASN A 55 3.46 -24.96 -14.27
N ALA A 56 4.09 -23.88 -13.76
CA ALA A 56 3.74 -22.51 -14.14
C ALA A 56 4.94 -21.57 -14.24
N ALA A 57 5.10 -20.96 -15.42
CA ALA A 57 6.00 -19.83 -15.71
C ALA A 57 5.52 -18.53 -15.03
N ASP A 58 5.29 -18.55 -13.71
CA ASP A 58 4.74 -17.41 -13.02
C ASP A 58 5.81 -16.36 -12.69
N LEU A 59 5.46 -15.09 -12.87
CA LEU A 59 6.25 -13.95 -12.42
C LEU A 59 5.95 -13.63 -10.96
N VAL A 60 6.97 -13.41 -10.12
CA VAL A 60 6.82 -12.72 -8.83
C VAL A 60 7.78 -11.55 -8.75
N GLY A 61 7.27 -10.40 -8.30
CA GLY A 61 8.03 -9.15 -8.28
C GLY A 61 8.49 -8.70 -9.68
N GLY A 62 7.82 -9.15 -10.75
CA GLY A 62 8.19 -8.82 -12.14
C GLY A 62 9.31 -9.69 -12.72
N VAL A 63 9.76 -10.74 -12.03
CA VAL A 63 10.82 -11.65 -12.50
C VAL A 63 10.22 -13.04 -12.78
N LYS A 64 10.54 -13.63 -13.93
CA LYS A 64 10.18 -15.01 -14.27
C LYS A 64 11.00 -15.98 -13.43
N LEU A 65 10.35 -16.99 -12.84
CA LEU A 65 10.99 -17.94 -11.94
C LEU A 65 11.23 -19.33 -12.55
N GLU A 66 10.86 -19.54 -13.81
CA GLU A 66 10.93 -20.83 -14.54
C GLU A 66 12.34 -21.43 -14.59
N ASP A 67 13.39 -20.59 -14.62
CA ASP A 67 14.80 -21.00 -14.71
C ASP A 67 15.61 -20.71 -13.44
N LYS A 68 14.96 -20.58 -12.28
CA LYS A 68 15.63 -20.20 -11.02
C LYS A 68 15.66 -21.37 -10.04
N ASP A 69 16.82 -21.58 -9.41
CA ASP A 69 16.99 -22.47 -8.27
C ASP A 69 15.93 -22.16 -7.19
N ASP A 70 15.35 -23.20 -6.58
CA ASP A 70 14.31 -23.12 -5.55
C ASP A 70 14.69 -22.20 -4.38
N MET A 71 15.97 -22.18 -4.01
CA MET A 71 16.51 -21.28 -3.00
C MET A 71 16.40 -19.82 -3.45
N LEU A 72 16.83 -19.51 -4.67
CA LEU A 72 16.73 -18.14 -5.19
C LEU A 72 15.27 -17.72 -5.37
N ALA A 73 14.43 -18.64 -5.83
CA ALA A 73 13.02 -18.40 -6.06
C ALA A 73 12.24 -18.18 -4.75
N SER A 74 12.64 -18.83 -3.65
CA SER A 74 12.09 -18.59 -2.30
C SER A 74 12.56 -17.25 -1.72
N VAL A 75 13.84 -16.88 -1.88
CA VAL A 75 14.35 -15.58 -1.44
C VAL A 75 13.64 -14.42 -2.16
N LEU A 76 13.50 -14.49 -3.48
CA LEU A 76 12.79 -13.46 -4.25
C LEU A 76 11.31 -13.35 -3.84
N LEU A 77 10.67 -14.48 -3.56
CA LEU A 77 9.29 -14.53 -3.09
C LEU A 77 9.13 -13.91 -1.69
N ASP A 78 10.07 -14.17 -0.78
CA ASP A 78 10.07 -13.59 0.57
C ASP A 78 10.33 -12.08 0.55
N LEU A 79 11.25 -11.62 -0.31
CA LEU A 79 11.50 -10.20 -0.54
C LEU A 79 10.25 -9.50 -1.10
N SER A 80 9.62 -10.11 -2.13
CA SER A 80 8.36 -9.59 -2.71
C SER A 80 7.28 -9.50 -1.64
N GLN A 81 7.03 -10.58 -0.89
CA GLN A 81 6.02 -10.57 0.17
C GLN A 81 6.30 -9.52 1.25
N THR A 82 7.57 -9.34 1.62
CA THR A 82 7.96 -8.34 2.62
C THR A 82 7.67 -6.94 2.13
N ALA A 83 8.07 -6.62 0.90
CA ALA A 83 7.77 -5.34 0.26
C ALA A 83 6.26 -5.11 0.11
N THR A 84 5.53 -6.10 -0.39
CA THR A 84 4.07 -6.07 -0.58
C THR A 84 3.32 -5.85 0.73
N ARG A 85 3.74 -6.50 1.83
CA ARG A 85 3.15 -6.29 3.17
C ARG A 85 3.42 -4.89 3.70
N GLN A 86 4.64 -4.39 3.52
CA GLN A 86 5.00 -3.05 3.94
C GLN A 86 4.16 -2.02 3.18
N ALA A 87 4.08 -2.14 1.86
CA ALA A 87 3.23 -1.31 1.01
C ALA A 87 1.75 -1.37 1.47
N SER A 88 1.23 -2.58 1.71
CA SER A 88 -0.14 -2.81 2.20
C SER A 88 -0.41 -2.08 3.51
N MET A 89 0.54 -2.10 4.46
CA MET A 89 0.40 -1.39 5.73
C MET A 89 0.38 0.13 5.55
N VAL A 90 1.24 0.68 4.68
CA VAL A 90 1.32 2.13 4.42
C VAL A 90 0.05 2.64 3.77
N VAL A 91 -0.44 1.98 2.72
CA VAL A 91 -1.69 2.36 2.05
C VAL A 91 -2.90 2.19 2.98
N ALA A 92 -2.94 1.12 3.77
CA ALA A 92 -4.01 0.89 4.75
C ALA A 92 -4.05 1.97 5.83
N ASP A 93 -2.90 2.43 6.33
CA ASP A 93 -2.83 3.52 7.30
C ASP A 93 -3.31 4.85 6.70
N SER A 94 -2.93 5.14 5.45
CA SER A 94 -3.43 6.31 4.72
C SER A 94 -4.96 6.28 4.56
N VAL A 95 -5.52 5.14 4.16
CA VAL A 95 -6.98 4.94 4.04
C VAL A 95 -7.65 5.05 5.42
N TYR A 96 -7.13 4.38 6.44
CA TYR A 96 -7.67 4.43 7.80
C TYR A 96 -7.73 5.86 8.36
N LYS A 97 -6.68 6.66 8.15
CA LYS A 97 -6.65 8.09 8.55
C LYS A 97 -7.75 8.89 7.89
N GLN A 98 -8.02 8.67 6.60
CA GLN A 98 -9.10 9.36 5.89
C GLN A 98 -10.47 8.91 6.38
N LEU A 99 -10.68 7.61 6.59
CA LEU A 99 -11.93 7.08 7.15
C LEU A 99 -12.20 7.66 8.55
N LYS A 100 -11.18 7.69 9.42
CA LYS A 100 -11.27 8.24 10.77
C LYS A 100 -11.62 9.73 10.80
N ARG A 101 -11.12 10.52 9.86
CA ARG A 101 -11.48 11.95 9.71
C ARG A 101 -12.92 12.15 9.26
N ASN A 102 -13.46 11.19 8.52
CA ASN A 102 -14.78 11.31 7.89
C ASN A 102 -15.88 10.56 8.67
N GLY A 103 -15.56 9.74 9.67
CA GLY A 103 -16.58 8.99 10.38
C GLY A 103 -16.06 8.20 11.56
N LYS A 104 -16.96 7.43 12.17
CA LYS A 104 -16.59 6.49 13.23
C LYS A 104 -15.78 5.35 12.65
N THR A 105 -14.74 4.97 13.35
CA THR A 105 -13.93 3.79 13.03
C THR A 105 -14.00 2.80 14.18
N HIS A 106 -14.01 1.52 13.84
CA HIS A 106 -13.87 0.44 14.80
C HIS A 106 -12.37 0.11 14.97
N GLY A 107 -11.89 0.24 16.21
CA GLY A 107 -10.47 0.16 16.55
C GLY A 107 -9.72 1.50 16.42
N ARG A 108 -8.51 1.55 16.97
CA ARG A 108 -7.66 2.76 17.01
C ARG A 108 -6.59 2.82 15.91
N ARG A 109 -6.44 1.74 15.13
CA ARG A 109 -5.41 1.55 14.10
C ARG A 109 -5.85 0.48 13.09
N VAL A 110 -5.10 0.36 12.00
CA VAL A 110 -5.19 -0.76 11.04
C VAL A 110 -5.04 -2.10 11.78
N GLN A 111 -5.91 -3.04 11.45
CA GLN A 111 -5.94 -4.38 12.05
C GLN A 111 -5.21 -5.39 11.15
N LYS A 112 -4.83 -6.54 11.73
CA LYS A 112 -4.15 -7.63 11.01
C LYS A 112 -4.96 -8.91 11.14
N ALA A 113 -5.19 -9.61 10.03
CA ALA A 113 -5.97 -10.84 10.01
C ALA A 113 -5.50 -11.80 8.89
N GLY A 114 -5.95 -13.06 8.96
CA GLY A 114 -5.59 -14.12 8.02
C GLY A 114 -6.48 -14.21 6.77
N PHE A 115 -7.02 -13.09 6.28
CA PHE A 115 -7.97 -13.11 5.16
C PHE A 115 -7.35 -13.68 3.89
N MET A 116 -7.97 -14.73 3.33
CA MET A 116 -7.52 -15.38 2.10
C MET A 116 -7.41 -14.40 0.93
N VAL A 117 -8.30 -13.42 0.84
CA VAL A 117 -8.33 -12.43 -0.26
C VAL A 117 -7.12 -11.47 -0.24
N LEU A 118 -6.37 -11.41 0.86
CA LEU A 118 -5.23 -10.53 1.03
C LEU A 118 -3.88 -11.24 0.86
N LYS A 119 -3.87 -12.53 0.49
CA LYS A 119 -2.67 -13.38 0.47
C LYS A 119 -1.83 -13.29 -0.82
N SER A 120 -2.00 -12.25 -1.65
CA SER A 120 -1.17 -12.08 -2.84
C SER A 120 0.29 -11.80 -2.44
N PRO A 121 1.29 -12.50 -2.99
CA PRO A 121 2.69 -12.31 -2.62
C PRO A 121 3.33 -11.05 -3.23
N ASP A 122 2.69 -10.47 -4.25
CA ASP A 122 3.25 -9.44 -5.12
C ASP A 122 2.32 -8.24 -5.32
N VAL A 123 1.05 -8.30 -4.88
CA VAL A 123 0.08 -7.21 -5.01
C VAL A 123 -0.29 -6.66 -3.62
N PRO A 124 0.05 -5.39 -3.32
CA PRO A 124 -0.37 -4.75 -2.07
C PRO A 124 -1.88 -4.85 -1.88
N SER A 125 -2.32 -5.32 -0.72
CA SER A 125 -3.71 -5.72 -0.50
C SER A 125 -4.23 -5.24 0.85
N LEU A 126 -5.41 -4.63 0.85
CA LEU A 126 -6.14 -4.29 2.08
C LEU A 126 -7.61 -4.66 1.98
N LEU A 127 -8.25 -4.84 3.14
CA LEU A 127 -9.69 -5.01 3.25
C LEU A 127 -10.27 -3.84 4.03
N VAL A 128 -11.33 -3.22 3.51
CA VAL A 128 -12.08 -2.17 4.19
C VAL A 128 -13.46 -2.71 4.58
N GLU A 129 -13.70 -2.82 5.87
CA GLU A 129 -15.05 -2.92 6.41
C GLU A 129 -15.64 -1.52 6.46
N THR A 130 -16.61 -1.25 5.58
CA THR A 130 -17.21 0.07 5.48
C THR A 130 -18.10 0.38 6.70
N ALA A 131 -18.80 -0.65 7.18
CA ALA A 131 -19.76 -0.61 8.28
C ALA A 131 -20.10 -2.07 8.66
N PHE A 132 -20.79 -2.27 9.80
CA PHE A 132 -21.25 -3.61 10.17
C PHE A 132 -22.76 -3.77 9.96
N ILE A 133 -23.16 -4.64 9.05
CA ILE A 133 -24.57 -4.80 8.65
C ILE A 133 -25.46 -5.29 9.80
N SER A 134 -24.88 -5.92 10.82
CA SER A 134 -25.63 -6.34 12.02
C SER A 134 -26.10 -5.18 12.92
N ASN A 135 -25.51 -4.00 12.78
CA ASN A 135 -25.93 -2.78 13.47
C ASN A 135 -27.02 -2.04 12.65
N PRO A 136 -28.25 -1.86 13.17
CA PRO A 136 -29.35 -1.26 12.39
C PRO A 136 -29.09 0.16 11.86
N SER A 137 -28.29 0.96 12.58
CA SER A 137 -27.94 2.32 12.13
C SER A 137 -26.93 2.27 10.99
N GLU A 138 -25.97 1.36 11.05
CA GLU A 138 -25.00 1.14 9.99
C GLU A 138 -25.65 0.50 8.75
N GLU A 139 -26.60 -0.40 8.92
CA GLU A 139 -27.39 -0.98 7.81
C GLU A 139 -28.16 0.11 7.04
N ARG A 140 -28.78 1.07 7.75
CA ARG A 140 -29.41 2.24 7.11
C ARG A 140 -28.39 3.11 6.37
N ASN A 141 -27.21 3.32 6.95
CA ASN A 141 -26.12 4.04 6.29
C ASN A 141 -25.66 3.33 5.01
N LEU A 142 -25.52 2.00 5.04
CA LEU A 142 -25.11 1.19 3.89
C LEU A 142 -26.08 1.30 2.70
N LYS A 143 -27.38 1.54 2.94
CA LYS A 143 -28.39 1.80 1.91
C LYS A 143 -28.39 3.23 1.38
N SER A 144 -27.68 4.15 2.05
CA SER A 144 -27.65 5.55 1.69
C SER A 144 -26.55 5.88 0.68
N THR A 145 -26.93 6.38 -0.49
CA THR A 145 -26.01 6.87 -1.52
C THR A 145 -25.06 7.95 -1.00
N SER A 146 -25.51 8.81 -0.09
CA SER A 146 -24.66 9.87 0.48
C SER A 146 -23.54 9.28 1.35
N TYR A 147 -23.86 8.26 2.15
CA TYR A 147 -22.89 7.54 2.97
C TYR A 147 -21.91 6.75 2.09
N GLN A 148 -22.41 6.00 1.09
CA GLN A 148 -21.56 5.26 0.16
C GLN A 148 -20.57 6.19 -0.57
N LYS A 149 -21.04 7.34 -1.08
CA LYS A 149 -20.18 8.36 -1.72
C LYS A 149 -19.15 8.92 -0.76
N LYS A 150 -19.53 9.16 0.50
CA LYS A 150 -18.61 9.65 1.55
C LYS A 150 -17.49 8.64 1.83
N MET A 151 -17.84 7.36 1.95
CA MET A 151 -16.86 6.28 2.16
C MET A 151 -15.94 6.12 0.94
N ALA A 152 -16.49 6.11 -0.27
CA ALA A 152 -15.73 6.03 -1.51
C ALA A 152 -14.73 7.20 -1.65
N LYS A 153 -15.16 8.43 -1.36
CA LYS A 153 -14.28 9.62 -1.37
C LYS A 153 -13.16 9.51 -0.35
N ALA A 154 -13.45 9.06 0.87
CA ALA A 154 -12.43 8.88 1.91
C ALA A 154 -11.39 7.82 1.52
N MET A 155 -11.84 6.66 0.99
CA MET A 155 -10.93 5.62 0.49
C MET A 155 -10.08 6.13 -0.68
N MET A 156 -10.70 6.77 -1.67
CA MET A 156 -10.00 7.35 -2.83
C MET A 156 -8.94 8.37 -2.38
N MET A 157 -9.26 9.25 -1.43
CA MET A 157 -8.30 10.21 -0.90
C MET A 157 -7.11 9.52 -0.23
N GLY A 158 -7.35 8.43 0.52
CA GLY A 158 -6.29 7.65 1.15
C GLY A 158 -5.38 6.97 0.14
N ILE A 159 -5.97 6.36 -0.89
CA ILE A 159 -5.25 5.70 -1.99
C ILE A 159 -4.44 6.71 -2.79
N LYS A 160 -5.04 7.86 -3.15
CA LYS A 160 -4.35 8.94 -3.86
C LYS A 160 -3.16 9.46 -3.06
N ASN A 161 -3.32 9.71 -1.76
CA ASN A 161 -2.23 10.18 -0.91
C ASN A 161 -1.08 9.17 -0.85
N TYR A 162 -1.39 7.87 -0.81
CA TYR A 162 -0.38 6.81 -0.87
C TYR A 162 0.39 6.85 -2.19
N PHE A 163 -0.30 6.82 -3.34
CA PHE A 163 0.39 6.81 -4.64
C PHE A 163 1.08 8.13 -4.99
N LEU A 164 0.70 9.26 -4.39
CA LEU A 164 1.48 10.49 -4.51
C LEU A 164 2.80 10.44 -3.72
N GLN A 165 2.86 9.67 -2.63
CA GLN A 165 4.07 9.47 -1.82
C GLN A 165 4.93 8.31 -2.32
N SER A 166 4.31 7.29 -2.90
CA SER A 166 4.94 6.07 -3.40
C SER A 166 4.32 5.72 -4.77
N PRO A 167 4.65 6.50 -5.81
CA PRO A 167 4.07 6.28 -7.13
C PRO A 167 4.53 4.94 -7.71
N PRO A 168 3.65 4.18 -8.38
CA PRO A 168 4.05 2.93 -9.02
C PRO A 168 5.09 3.20 -10.10
N PRO A 169 6.18 2.42 -10.17
CA PRO A 169 7.17 2.55 -11.25
C PRO A 169 6.52 2.49 -12.63
N GLY A 170 6.94 3.36 -13.54
CA GLY A 170 6.39 3.43 -14.91
C GLY A 170 4.98 4.03 -15.04
N SER A 171 4.33 4.43 -13.94
CA SER A 171 3.04 5.12 -14.00
C SER A 171 3.19 6.60 -14.33
N TRP A 172 2.12 7.23 -14.83
CA TRP A 172 2.03 8.69 -14.93
C TRP A 172 2.28 9.38 -13.58
N LEU A 173 1.82 8.79 -12.46
CA LEU A 173 2.11 9.33 -11.14
C LEU A 173 3.61 9.34 -10.84
N ALA A 174 4.38 8.36 -11.31
CA ALA A 174 5.84 8.41 -11.16
C ALA A 174 6.48 9.48 -12.04
N THR A 175 5.87 9.81 -13.19
CA THR A 175 6.34 10.92 -14.04
C THR A 175 5.90 12.28 -13.52
N VAL A 176 4.87 12.39 -12.66
CA VAL A 176 4.39 13.66 -12.07
C VAL A 176 4.68 13.87 -10.58
N ALA A 177 5.01 12.82 -9.84
CA ALA A 177 5.36 12.92 -8.43
C ALA A 177 6.67 13.67 -8.23
N PRO A 178 6.79 14.46 -7.14
CA PRO A 178 8.06 15.05 -6.80
C PRO A 178 9.05 13.96 -6.39
N LYS A 179 10.19 13.89 -7.10
CA LYS A 179 11.23 12.89 -6.82
C LYS A 179 11.76 13.13 -5.40
N LYS A 180 11.97 12.06 -4.63
CA LYS A 180 12.50 12.14 -3.27
C LYS A 180 13.92 11.57 -3.23
N HIS A 181 14.75 12.10 -2.34
CA HIS A 181 16.11 11.63 -2.11
C HIS A 181 16.37 11.61 -0.60
N THR A 182 16.86 10.50 -0.06
CA THR A 182 17.20 10.41 1.37
C THR A 182 18.69 10.58 1.53
N ILE A 183 19.10 11.59 2.29
CA ILE A 183 20.52 11.93 2.49
C ILE A 183 21.22 10.78 3.19
N VAL A 184 22.29 10.28 2.58
CA VAL A 184 23.21 9.31 3.20
C VAL A 184 24.47 9.99 3.73
N SER A 185 25.25 9.26 4.53
CA SER A 185 26.48 9.80 5.12
C SER A 185 27.46 10.23 4.02
N GLY A 186 27.95 11.46 4.10
CA GLY A 186 28.93 12.01 3.15
C GLY A 186 28.35 12.83 1.99
N GLU A 187 27.03 12.86 1.79
CA GLU A 187 26.43 13.68 0.72
C GLU A 187 26.27 15.15 1.12
N THR A 188 26.54 16.04 0.17
CA THR A 188 26.25 17.47 0.27
C THR A 188 25.06 17.86 -0.61
N LEU A 189 24.39 18.99 -0.27
CA LEU A 189 23.30 19.51 -1.11
C LEU A 189 23.75 19.85 -2.54
N SER A 190 25.00 20.28 -2.70
CA SER A 190 25.56 20.63 -4.01
C SER A 190 25.71 19.40 -4.90
N GLU A 191 26.25 18.30 -4.35
CA GLU A 191 26.38 17.03 -5.08
C GLU A 191 25.01 16.45 -5.43
N ILE A 192 24.05 16.48 -4.50
CA ILE A 192 22.68 16.04 -4.75
C ILE A 192 22.01 16.90 -5.84
N ALA A 193 22.18 18.22 -5.79
CA ALA A 193 21.65 19.13 -6.79
C ALA A 193 22.24 18.84 -8.18
N GLN A 194 23.55 18.59 -8.25
CA GLN A 194 24.25 18.22 -9.49
C GLN A 194 23.78 16.86 -10.02
N GLN A 195 23.67 15.85 -9.17
CA GLN A 195 23.19 14.51 -9.52
C GLN A 195 21.81 14.56 -10.19
N TYR A 196 20.91 15.39 -9.66
CA TYR A 196 19.57 15.54 -10.19
C TYR A 196 19.42 16.65 -11.23
N ARG A 197 20.50 17.35 -11.59
CA ARG A 197 20.50 18.47 -12.55
C ARG A 197 19.49 19.56 -12.20
N VAL A 198 19.43 19.91 -10.91
CA VAL A 198 18.60 20.99 -10.39
C VAL A 198 19.48 22.07 -9.79
N SER A 199 19.01 23.32 -9.80
CA SER A 199 19.71 24.39 -9.09
C SER A 199 19.74 24.11 -7.59
N LEU A 200 20.90 24.31 -6.95
CA LEU A 200 21.06 24.27 -5.51
C LEU A 200 20.11 25.24 -4.79
N THR A 201 19.87 26.42 -5.36
CA THR A 201 18.95 27.41 -4.77
C THR A 201 17.51 26.92 -4.82
N THR A 202 17.09 26.31 -5.94
CA THR A 202 15.75 25.70 -6.07
C THR A 202 15.61 24.53 -5.11
N LEU A 203 16.61 23.63 -5.03
CA LEU A 203 16.59 22.48 -4.12
C LEU A 203 16.47 22.93 -2.65
N ARG A 204 17.20 23.97 -2.24
CA ARG A 204 17.10 24.54 -0.88
C ARG A 204 15.73 25.15 -0.61
N ARG A 205 15.22 25.96 -1.53
CA ARG A 205 13.92 26.62 -1.40
C ARG A 205 12.79 25.60 -1.30
N THR A 206 12.78 24.59 -2.16
CA THR A 206 11.77 23.51 -2.15
C THR A 206 11.74 22.73 -0.83
N ASN A 207 12.87 22.63 -0.14
CA ASN A 207 13.01 21.86 1.10
C ASN A 207 13.10 22.71 2.37
N GLY A 208 12.95 24.04 2.27
CA GLY A 208 13.03 24.95 3.41
C GLY A 208 14.39 24.96 4.11
N ILE A 209 15.48 24.61 3.42
CA ILE A 209 16.80 24.46 4.04
C ILE A 209 17.52 25.81 4.10
N LYS A 210 17.73 26.30 5.32
CA LYS A 210 18.54 27.47 5.64
C LYS A 210 19.94 27.01 6.07
N GLY A 211 20.97 27.30 5.27
CA GLY A 211 22.36 26.92 5.54
C GLY A 211 22.76 25.58 4.92
N ASN A 212 23.83 24.99 5.44
CA ASN A 212 24.46 23.77 4.90
C ASN A 212 24.31 22.54 5.83
N HIS A 213 23.56 22.67 6.94
CA HIS A 213 23.37 21.57 7.87
C HIS A 213 22.35 20.57 7.32
N LEU A 214 22.85 19.37 7.00
CA LEU A 214 22.06 18.23 6.58
C LEU A 214 22.09 17.17 7.66
N ARG A 215 20.96 16.46 7.84
CA ARG A 215 20.90 15.30 8.72
C ARG A 215 20.87 14.04 7.85
N VAL A 216 21.72 13.07 8.17
CA VAL A 216 21.61 11.73 7.56
C VAL A 216 20.21 11.18 7.84
N GLY A 217 19.58 10.63 6.81
CA GLY A 217 18.18 10.18 6.84
C GLY A 217 17.14 11.27 6.55
N GLN A 218 17.54 12.53 6.41
CA GLN A 218 16.63 13.59 5.98
C GLN A 218 16.20 13.36 4.52
N VAL A 219 14.89 13.48 4.26
CA VAL A 219 14.34 13.28 2.92
C VAL A 219 14.15 14.63 2.22
N LEU A 220 14.83 14.80 1.09
CA LEU A 220 14.71 15.93 0.18
C LEU A 220 13.67 15.66 -0.90
N THR A 221 12.98 16.72 -1.27
CA THR A 221 12.11 16.84 -2.44
C THR A 221 12.91 17.45 -3.56
N ILE A 222 13.20 16.65 -4.58
CA ILE A 222 13.91 17.06 -5.76
C ILE A 222 12.93 17.82 -6.67
N PRO A 223 13.14 19.13 -6.91
CA PRO A 223 12.32 19.91 -7.83
C PRO A 223 12.50 19.40 -9.26
N ARG A 224 11.55 19.71 -10.13
CA ARG A 224 11.70 19.45 -11.57
C ARG A 224 12.47 20.61 -12.20
N SER A 225 13.33 20.29 -13.15
CA SER A 225 13.97 21.25 -14.05
C SER A 225 12.93 21.89 -14.97
#